data_AF-A0A218W2C9-F1
#
_entry.id   AF-A0A218W2C9-F1
#
_cell.length_a   1.000
_cell.length_b   1.000
_cell.length_c   1.000
_cell.angle_alpha   90.00
_cell.angle_beta   90.00
_cell.angle_gamma   90.00
#
_symmetry.space_group_name_H-M   'P 1'
#
loop_
_entity.id
_entity.type
_entity.pdbx_description
1 polymer ?
#
loop_
_entity_poly.entity_id
_entity_poly.type
_entity_poly.pdbx_seq_one_letter_code
_entity_poly.pdbx_strand_id
1 'polypeptide(L)'
;MGGRQPLGVNDKPPAATNFILFDLYNSFSSVLNPKGNSTFQNLLKPCCVGTGSAQILSVDSKTGEKKYSVCSNPERAFFWDMVHPTQEGWRALSKKKKKRDGGLYSPN
;
A
#
# COMPACT_ATOMS: atom_id res chain seq x y z
N MET A 1 4.90 -35.15 6.46
CA MET A 1 4.84 -33.68 6.41
C MET A 1 4.28 -33.28 5.05
N GLY A 2 2.98 -32.98 4.96
CA GLY A 2 2.36 -32.51 3.72
C GLY A 2 2.03 -31.03 3.86
N GLY A 3 2.83 -30.16 3.26
CA GLY A 3 2.54 -28.72 3.21
C GLY A 3 1.34 -28.47 2.30
N ARG A 4 0.39 -27.63 2.72
CA ARG A 4 -0.63 -27.11 1.80
C ARG A 4 0.06 -26.30 0.72
N GLN A 5 -0.06 -26.75 -0.54
CA GLN A 5 0.28 -25.90 -1.67
C GLN A 5 -0.75 -24.76 -1.76
N PRO A 6 -0.30 -23.50 -1.93
CA PRO A 6 -1.22 -22.39 -2.18
C PRO A 6 -1.92 -22.60 -3.53
N LEU A 7 -3.21 -22.27 -3.58
CA LEU A 7 -3.98 -22.24 -4.82
C LEU A 7 -3.42 -21.13 -5.71
N GLY A 8 -3.17 -21.46 -6.98
CA GLY A 8 -2.92 -20.47 -8.02
C GLY A 8 -4.17 -19.65 -8.29
N VAL A 9 -3.99 -18.42 -8.80
CA VAL A 9 -5.07 -17.47 -9.09
C VAL A 9 -6.12 -18.03 -10.06
N ASN A 10 -5.75 -18.99 -10.90
CA ASN A 10 -6.62 -19.61 -11.90
C ASN A 10 -7.12 -21.01 -11.51
N ASP A 11 -6.72 -21.51 -10.33
CA ASP A 11 -7.09 -22.84 -9.91
C ASP A 11 -8.54 -22.85 -9.44
N LYS A 12 -9.26 -23.92 -9.79
CA LYS A 12 -10.60 -24.14 -9.26
C LYS A 12 -10.49 -24.33 -7.75
N PRO A 13 -11.06 -23.45 -6.92
CA PRO A 13 -10.99 -23.61 -5.49
C PRO A 13 -11.78 -24.85 -5.04
N PRO A 14 -11.35 -25.53 -3.95
CA PRO A 14 -12.16 -26.54 -3.29
C PRO A 14 -13.56 -26.00 -2.96
N ALA A 15 -14.57 -26.86 -3.01
CA ALA A 15 -15.99 -26.50 -2.93
C ALA A 15 -16.40 -25.70 -1.67
N ALA A 16 -15.56 -25.66 -0.63
CA ALA A 16 -15.79 -24.93 0.62
C ALA A 16 -14.67 -23.91 0.94
N THR A 17 -14.25 -23.11 -0.05
CA THR A 17 -13.19 -22.10 0.14
C THR A 17 -13.77 -20.70 0.21
N ASN A 18 -13.59 -20.03 1.36
CA ASN A 18 -13.84 -18.61 1.49
C ASN A 18 -12.60 -17.83 1.03
N PHE A 19 -12.76 -16.90 0.10
CA PHE A 19 -11.71 -15.98 -0.32
C PHE A 19 -12.17 -14.54 -0.23
N ILE A 20 -11.25 -13.63 0.06
CA ILE A 20 -11.48 -12.19 0.05
C ILE A 20 -10.63 -11.61 -1.06
N LEU A 21 -11.28 -11.02 -2.06
CA LEU A 21 -10.59 -10.26 -3.09
C LEU A 21 -10.41 -8.82 -2.62
N PHE A 22 -9.16 -8.40 -2.47
CA PHE A 22 -8.85 -7.01 -2.18
C PHE A 22 -8.64 -6.23 -3.48
N ASP A 23 -9.61 -5.39 -3.83
CA ASP A 23 -9.56 -4.53 -5.01
C ASP A 23 -8.57 -3.37 -4.80
N LEU A 24 -7.30 -3.63 -5.13
CA LEU A 24 -6.22 -2.66 -5.01
C LEU A 24 -6.48 -1.44 -5.91
N TYR A 25 -6.95 -1.64 -7.14
CA TYR A 25 -7.14 -0.54 -8.10
C TYR A 25 -8.12 0.52 -7.59
N ASN A 26 -9.31 0.08 -7.15
CA ASN A 26 -10.31 1.01 -6.62
C ASN A 26 -9.89 1.58 -5.26
N SER A 27 -9.20 0.80 -4.44
CA SER A 27 -8.68 1.27 -3.15
C SER A 27 -7.69 2.43 -3.34
N PHE A 28 -6.68 2.26 -4.20
CA PHE A 28 -5.71 3.30 -4.53
C PHE A 28 -6.38 4.51 -5.19
N SER A 29 -7.24 4.28 -6.19
CA SER A 29 -7.95 5.37 -6.88
C SER A 29 -8.77 6.23 -5.91
N SER A 30 -9.38 5.61 -4.89
CA SER A 30 -10.19 6.34 -3.90
C SER A 30 -9.40 7.20 -2.92
N VAL A 31 -8.11 6.90 -2.73
CA VAL A 31 -7.21 7.64 -1.83
C VAL A 31 -6.44 8.71 -2.61
N LEU A 32 -5.97 8.37 -3.81
CA LEU A 32 -5.21 9.27 -4.67
C LEU A 32 -6.07 10.34 -5.35
N ASN A 33 -7.37 10.09 -5.53
CA ASN A 33 -8.35 11.05 -6.03
C ASN A 33 -9.44 11.35 -4.98
N PRO A 34 -9.12 12.03 -3.88
CA PRO A 34 -10.08 12.26 -2.81
C PRO A 34 -11.17 13.25 -3.25
N LYS A 35 -12.44 12.94 -2.97
CA LYS A 35 -13.59 13.85 -3.20
C LYS A 35 -13.70 14.97 -2.14
N GLY A 36 -12.61 15.30 -1.46
CA GLY A 36 -12.57 16.21 -0.31
C GLY A 36 -11.16 16.29 0.28
N ASN A 37 -11.04 16.75 1.53
CA ASN A 37 -9.73 16.92 2.17
C ASN A 37 -9.04 15.58 2.42
N SER A 38 -7.78 15.48 1.99
CA SER A 38 -6.91 14.35 2.32
C SER A 38 -6.30 14.54 3.70
N THR A 39 -6.15 13.44 4.45
CA THR A 39 -5.35 13.42 5.69
C THR A 39 -3.85 13.38 5.40
N PHE A 40 -3.46 13.05 4.17
CA PHE A 40 -2.07 13.00 3.73
C PHE A 40 -1.62 14.36 3.17
N GLN A 41 -0.40 14.77 3.53
CA GLN A 41 0.25 15.94 2.97
C GLN A 41 0.94 15.53 1.66
N ASN A 42 0.59 16.17 0.55
CA ASN A 42 1.14 15.89 -0.78
C ASN A 42 1.11 14.37 -1.11
N LEU A 43 -0.07 13.85 -1.46
CA LEU A 43 -0.34 12.42 -1.68
C LEU A 43 0.70 11.66 -2.52
N LEU A 44 1.33 12.32 -3.49
CA LEU A 44 2.30 11.70 -4.41
C LEU A 44 3.76 11.92 -4.01
N LYS A 45 4.03 12.66 -2.92
CA LYS A 45 5.39 12.91 -2.45
C LYS A 45 5.88 11.70 -1.64
N PRO A 46 7.02 11.07 -2.01
CA PRO A 46 7.62 10.01 -1.20
C PRO A 46 8.18 10.56 0.13
N CYS A 47 8.12 9.77 1.20
CA CYS A 47 8.70 10.14 2.49
C CYS A 47 10.20 9.86 2.56
N CYS A 48 10.66 8.76 1.97
CA CYS A 48 12.02 8.26 1.98
C CYS A 48 12.61 8.40 0.58
N VAL A 49 13.63 9.25 0.43
CA VAL A 49 14.27 9.53 -0.85
C VAL A 49 15.78 9.43 -0.73
N GLY A 50 16.42 8.87 -1.77
CA GLY A 50 17.87 8.81 -1.87
C GLY A 50 18.47 10.21 -1.86
N THR A 51 19.63 10.36 -1.23
CA THR A 51 20.39 11.62 -1.24
C THR A 51 21.46 11.57 -2.33
N GLY A 52 21.62 12.69 -3.07
CA GLY A 52 22.57 12.79 -4.18
C GLY A 52 22.02 12.27 -5.52
N SER A 53 22.91 11.84 -6.43
CA SER A 53 22.55 11.36 -7.78
C SER A 53 22.03 9.92 -7.81
N ALA A 54 22.19 9.19 -6.71
CA ALA A 54 21.67 7.84 -6.57
C ALA A 54 20.25 7.89 -5.99
N GLN A 55 19.26 7.39 -6.73
CA GLN A 55 17.91 7.11 -6.20
C GLN A 55 17.91 5.91 -5.23
N ILE A 56 19.09 5.50 -4.74
CA ILE A 56 19.29 4.27 -3.99
C ILE A 56 19.14 4.56 -2.50
N LEU A 57 18.09 4.00 -1.91
CA LEU A 57 17.88 3.99 -0.47
C LEU A 57 18.84 2.98 0.18
N SER A 58 20.04 3.43 0.55
CA SER A 58 21.08 2.56 1.12
C SER A 58 21.79 3.17 2.32
N VAL A 59 22.45 2.30 3.09
CA VAL A 59 23.42 2.68 4.12
C VAL A 59 24.78 2.20 3.64
N ASP A 60 25.77 3.07 3.68
CA ASP A 60 27.14 2.73 3.35
C ASP A 60 27.69 1.70 4.34
N SER A 61 28.15 0.56 3.86
CA SER A 61 28.56 -0.56 4.72
C SER A 61 29.85 -0.31 5.50
N LYS A 62 30.68 0.65 5.06
CA LYS A 62 31.96 0.97 5.70
C LYS A 62 31.82 2.12 6.67
N THR A 63 31.12 3.17 6.27
CA THR A 63 31.01 4.42 7.04
C THR A 63 29.73 4.50 7.86
N GLY A 64 28.71 3.68 7.56
CA GLY A 64 27.38 3.78 8.17
C GLY A 64 26.56 4.98 7.70
N GLU A 65 27.06 5.73 6.71
CA GLU A 65 26.38 6.92 6.19
C GLU A 65 25.05 6.52 5.54
N LYS A 66 23.97 7.22 5.92
CA LYS A 66 22.66 7.05 5.30
C LYS A 66 22.61 7.84 4.00
N LYS A 67 22.46 7.13 2.87
CA LYS A 67 22.28 7.73 1.54
C LYS A 67 20.81 7.98 1.21
N TYR A 68 20.06 8.37 2.22
CA TYR A 68 18.64 8.70 2.12
C TYR A 68 18.25 9.70 3.19
N SER A 69 17.17 10.42 2.90
CA SER A 69 16.46 11.26 3.87
C SER A 69 15.05 10.71 4.07
N VAL A 70 14.54 10.86 5.30
CA VAL A 70 13.17 10.51 5.66
C VAL A 70 12.44 11.79 6.03
N CYS A 71 11.19 11.92 5.58
CA CYS A 71 10.34 13.06 5.87
C CYS A 71 10.06 13.18 7.39
N SER A 72 9.80 14.40 7.87
CA SER A 72 9.60 14.66 9.30
C SER A 72 8.36 13.97 9.88
N ASN A 73 7.31 13.78 9.08
CA ASN A 73 6.03 13.22 9.52
C ASN A 73 5.62 12.02 8.64
N PRO A 74 6.21 10.82 8.83
CA PRO A 74 5.89 9.64 8.03
C PRO A 74 4.41 9.23 8.08
N GLU A 75 3.72 9.52 9.19
CA GLU A 75 2.29 9.26 9.37
C GLU A 75 1.38 10.13 8.48
N ARG A 76 1.93 11.21 7.90
CA ARG A 76 1.20 12.08 6.96
C ARG A 76 1.60 11.85 5.50
N ALA A 77 2.50 10.91 5.22
CA ALA A 77 2.89 10.54 3.86
C ALA A 77 2.11 9.29 3.42
N PHE A 78 1.60 9.30 2.19
CA PHE A 78 0.98 8.11 1.63
C PHE A 78 2.03 7.14 1.07
N PHE A 79 3.05 7.65 0.38
CA PHE A 79 4.14 6.85 -0.18
C PHE A 79 5.38 6.87 0.71
N TRP A 80 5.96 5.69 0.95
CA TRP A 80 7.26 5.53 1.58
C TRP A 80 8.37 5.88 0.60
N ASP A 81 8.40 5.27 -0.57
CA ASP A 81 9.32 5.56 -1.68
C ASP A 81 8.54 5.83 -2.97
N MET A 82 9.13 5.63 -4.15
CA MET A 82 8.45 5.95 -5.42
C MET A 82 7.22 5.08 -5.72
N VAL A 83 7.06 3.92 -5.07
CA VAL A 83 6.00 2.95 -5.42
C VAL A 83 5.31 2.32 -4.22
N HIS A 84 5.97 2.24 -3.06
CA HIS A 84 5.43 1.56 -1.88
C HIS A 84 4.64 2.50 -0.96
N PRO A 85 3.43 2.14 -0.51
CA PRO A 85 2.73 2.89 0.53
C PRO A 85 3.44 2.84 1.88
N THR A 86 3.28 3.88 2.69
CA THR A 86 3.62 3.84 4.12
C THR A 86 2.65 2.94 4.89
N GLN A 87 2.93 2.70 6.17
CA GLN A 87 1.98 2.04 7.07
C GLN A 87 0.61 2.75 7.10
N GLU A 88 0.59 4.07 7.07
CA GLU A 88 -0.64 4.85 6.99
C GLU A 88 -1.30 4.76 5.62
N GLY A 89 -0.51 4.69 4.55
CA GLY A 89 -0.99 4.39 3.20
C GLY A 89 -1.76 3.07 3.16
N TRP A 90 -1.21 1.99 3.72
CA TRP A 90 -1.90 0.71 3.85
C TRP A 90 -3.15 0.76 4.73
N ARG A 91 -3.12 1.52 5.84
CA ARG A 91 -4.32 1.77 6.67
C ARG A 91 -5.40 2.51 5.89
N ALA A 92 -5.03 3.43 5.00
CA ALA A 92 -5.99 4.13 4.16
C ALA A 92 -6.60 3.23 3.08
N LEU A 93 -5.79 2.35 2.46
CA LEU A 93 -6.24 1.41 1.43
C LEU A 93 -7.17 0.32 1.99
N SER A 94 -6.87 -0.17 3.19
CA SER A 94 -7.65 -1.23 3.85
C SER A 94 -8.96 -0.74 4.48
N LYS A 95 -9.20 0.58 4.53
CA LYS A 95 -10.48 1.14 5.01
C LYS A 95 -11.58 0.81 4.02
N LYS A 96 -12.52 -0.04 4.46
CA LYS A 96 -13.78 -0.29 3.75
C LYS A 96 -14.54 1.03 3.60
N LYS A 97 -14.53 1.64 2.41
CA LYS A 97 -15.52 2.67 2.09
C LYS A 97 -16.82 1.95 1.77
N LYS A 98 -17.84 2.14 2.60
CA LYS A 98 -19.21 1.72 2.30
C LYS A 98 -19.61 2.42 1.00
N LYS A 99 -19.73 1.69 -0.11
CA LYS A 99 -20.45 2.20 -1.28
C LYS A 99 -21.85 2.57 -0.80
N ARG A 100 -22.23 3.84 -0.94
CA ARG A 100 -23.65 4.20 -1.01
C ARG A 100 -24.09 3.76 -2.41
N ASP A 101 -24.83 2.67 -2.41
CA ASP A 101 -25.64 2.10 -3.47
C ASP A 101 -24.92 1.45 -4.66
N GLY A 102 -25.24 0.16 -4.88
CA GLY A 102 -24.97 -0.57 -6.12
C GLY A 102 -23.64 -1.35 -6.18
N GLY A 103 -23.60 -2.51 -5.51
CA GLY A 103 -22.71 -3.62 -5.84
C GLY A 103 -21.24 -3.51 -5.41
N LEU A 104 -20.83 -4.27 -4.39
CA LEU A 104 -20.42 -5.65 -4.57
C LEU A 104 -20.59 -6.37 -3.21
N TYR A 105 -21.10 -7.57 -3.33
CA TYR A 105 -21.49 -8.54 -2.31
C TYR A 105 -20.51 -8.66 -1.12
N SER A 106 -21.06 -8.79 0.09
CA SER A 106 -20.41 -9.47 1.22
C SER A 106 -21.49 -10.26 1.94
N PRO A 107 -21.59 -11.59 1.76
CA PRO A 107 -22.30 -12.44 2.69
C PRO A 107 -21.35 -12.84 3.82
N ASN A 108 -21.93 -12.81 5.02
CA ASN A 108 -21.45 -13.27 6.32
C ASN A 108 -20.37 -12.44 7.00
#